data_AF-A0A957UYR4-F1
#
_entry.id   AF-A0A957UYR4-F1
#
_cell.length_a   1.000
_cell.length_b   1.000
_cell.length_c   1.000
_cell.angle_alpha   90.00
_cell.angle_beta   90.00
_cell.angle_gamma   90.00
#
_symmetry.space_group_name_H-M   'P 1'
#
loop_
_entity.id
_entity.type
_entity.pdbx_description
1 polymer ?
#
loop_
_entity_poly.entity_id
_entity_poly.type
_entity_poly.pdbx_seq_one_letter_code
_entity_poly.pdbx_strand_id
1 'polypeptide(L)'
;MTIRLRLTLWYTALLGTTLILFSVTVYSSLAANLRSQLEQSAATQARNIADAVIQQVQGDVVVIRTSADTVFFPQVELFASSFGAQLIDINGEVVKRSENLGDIPIPKQDGTLQHILAGDDDHYYFISQDGDAFLVYTVPLVINSEVVGAIQIIQSVTTAVTALTQVNRYLILGTAISIILAAIVGAFLARRALAPIDTITETASTITRTRDL
;
A
#
# COMPACT_ATOMS: atom_id res chain seq x y z
N MET A 1 -30.93 25.28 -23.29
CA MET A 1 -29.47 25.23 -23.02
C MET A 1 -28.74 25.84 -24.20
N THR A 2 -27.91 26.87 -24.00
CA THR A 2 -27.12 27.45 -25.09
C THR A 2 -26.04 26.45 -25.53
N ILE A 3 -25.70 26.43 -26.83
CA ILE A 3 -24.64 25.55 -27.39
C ILE A 3 -23.31 25.68 -26.60
N ARG A 4 -23.02 26.90 -26.11
CA ARG A 4 -21.86 27.22 -25.27
C ARG A 4 -21.79 26.36 -24.00
N LEU A 5 -22.90 26.24 -23.27
CA LEU A 5 -22.94 25.49 -22.01
C LEU A 5 -22.76 23.97 -22.24
N ARG A 6 -23.30 23.46 -23.36
CA ARG A 6 -23.13 22.05 -23.73
C ARG A 6 -21.66 21.74 -24.03
N LEU A 7 -20.97 22.60 -24.79
CA LEU A 7 -19.55 22.41 -25.11
C LEU A 7 -18.68 22.42 -23.85
N THR A 8 -18.85 23.39 -22.96
CA THR A 8 -18.06 23.49 -21.73
C THR A 8 -18.26 22.30 -20.81
N LEU A 9 -19.52 21.84 -20.65
CA LEU A 9 -19.82 20.67 -19.83
C LEU A 9 -19.13 19.41 -20.38
N TRP A 10 -19.14 19.20 -21.70
CA TRP A 10 -18.47 18.05 -22.29
C TRP A 10 -16.95 18.08 -22.08
N TYR A 11 -16.31 19.23 -22.30
CA TYR A 11 -14.87 19.36 -22.08
C TYR A 11 -14.48 19.20 -20.61
N THR A 12 -15.23 19.82 -19.68
CA THR A 12 -14.97 19.67 -18.24
C THR A 12 -15.21 18.23 -17.78
N ALA A 13 -16.25 17.56 -18.28
CA ALA A 13 -16.52 16.15 -17.95
C ALA A 13 -15.43 15.22 -18.49
N LEU A 14 -14.97 15.43 -19.73
CA LEU A 14 -13.86 14.68 -20.30
C LEU A 14 -12.59 14.88 -19.47
N LEU A 15 -12.23 16.12 -19.16
CA LEU A 15 -11.06 16.41 -18.33
C LEU A 15 -11.18 15.79 -16.93
N GLY A 16 -12.32 15.96 -16.26
CA GLY A 16 -12.58 15.38 -14.95
C GLY A 16 -12.39 13.86 -14.95
N THR A 17 -12.91 13.19 -15.98
CA THR A 17 -12.72 11.74 -16.16
C THR A 17 -11.24 11.37 -16.32
N THR A 18 -10.50 12.11 -17.15
CA THR A 18 -9.05 11.86 -17.32
C THR A 18 -8.26 12.08 -16.04
N LEU A 19 -8.59 13.10 -15.24
CA LEU A 19 -7.93 13.39 -13.97
C LEU A 19 -8.23 12.34 -12.90
N ILE A 20 -9.48 11.86 -12.85
CA ILE A 20 -9.86 10.77 -11.94
C ILE A 20 -9.10 9.50 -12.31
N LEU A 21 -9.08 9.13 -13.59
CA LEU A 21 -8.35 7.95 -14.07
C LEU A 21 -6.85 8.06 -13.76
N PHE A 22 -6.26 9.23 -14.00
CA PHE A 22 -4.87 9.51 -13.66
C PHE A 22 -4.62 9.38 -12.15
N SER A 23 -5.46 9.99 -11.31
CA SER A 23 -5.34 9.96 -9.86
C SER A 23 -5.41 8.54 -9.31
N VAL A 24 -6.38 7.74 -9.79
CA VAL A 24 -6.53 6.32 -9.42
C VAL A 24 -5.27 5.55 -9.80
N THR A 25 -4.78 5.71 -11.03
CA THR A 25 -3.59 4.99 -11.53
C THR A 25 -2.34 5.33 -10.72
N VAL A 26 -2.12 6.61 -10.41
CA VAL A 26 -0.97 7.06 -9.62
C VAL A 26 -1.06 6.53 -8.19
N TYR A 27 -2.22 6.67 -7.55
CA TYR A 27 -2.43 6.20 -6.20
C TYR A 27 -2.25 4.68 -6.08
N SER A 28 -2.87 3.90 -6.98
CA SER A 28 -2.78 2.44 -6.97
C SER A 28 -1.36 1.96 -7.25
N SER A 29 -0.66 2.60 -8.19
CA SER A 29 0.73 2.29 -8.50
C SER A 29 1.63 2.54 -7.29
N LEU A 30 1.50 3.71 -6.65
CA LEU A 30 2.29 4.03 -5.47
C LEU A 30 2.00 3.07 -4.31
N ALA A 31 0.72 2.76 -4.07
CA ALA A 31 0.32 1.83 -3.02
C ALA A 31 0.86 0.42 -3.26
N ALA A 32 0.75 -0.09 -4.49
CA ALA A 32 1.29 -1.40 -4.87
C ALA A 32 2.82 -1.45 -4.74
N ASN A 33 3.52 -0.39 -5.17
CA ASN A 33 4.97 -0.30 -5.05
C ASN A 33 5.42 -0.30 -3.57
N LEU A 34 4.81 0.53 -2.73
CA LEU A 34 5.16 0.60 -1.30
C LEU A 34 4.87 -0.73 -0.59
N ARG A 35 3.71 -1.33 -0.85
CA ARG A 35 3.34 -2.64 -0.30
C ARG A 35 4.38 -3.70 -0.68
N SER A 36 4.70 -3.82 -1.96
CA SER A 36 5.67 -4.79 -2.46
C SER A 36 7.07 -4.57 -1.87
N GLN A 37 7.51 -3.32 -1.72
CA GLN A 37 8.81 -3.01 -1.12
C GLN A 37 8.86 -3.37 0.37
N LEU A 38 7.80 -3.07 1.12
CA LEU A 38 7.69 -3.38 2.54
C LEU A 38 7.66 -4.90 2.77
N GLU A 39 6.85 -5.64 2.00
CA GLU A 39 6.77 -7.10 2.07
C GLU A 39 8.12 -7.74 1.67
N GLN A 40 8.76 -7.32 0.58
CA GLN A 40 10.06 -7.86 0.16
C GLN A 40 11.16 -7.57 1.18
N SER A 41 11.17 -6.39 1.78
CA SER A 41 12.15 -6.04 2.82
C SER A 41 11.95 -6.91 4.06
N ALA A 42 10.71 -7.06 4.53
CA ALA A 42 10.40 -7.92 5.68
C ALA A 42 10.71 -9.39 5.39
N ALA A 43 10.37 -9.89 4.21
CA ALA A 43 10.69 -11.25 3.77
C ALA A 43 12.20 -11.51 3.75
N THR A 44 12.98 -10.59 3.19
CA THR A 44 14.43 -10.72 3.11
C THR A 44 15.06 -10.74 4.51
N GLN A 45 14.60 -9.86 5.40
CA GLN A 45 15.08 -9.83 6.78
C GLN A 45 14.70 -11.09 7.56
N ALA A 46 13.45 -11.55 7.44
CA ALA A 46 12.97 -12.76 8.08
C ALA A 46 13.79 -13.98 7.63
N ARG A 47 14.06 -14.10 6.33
CA ARG A 47 14.90 -15.17 5.76
C ARG A 47 16.34 -15.09 6.24
N ASN A 48 16.95 -13.91 6.25
CA ASN A 48 18.32 -13.75 6.75
C ASN A 48 18.46 -14.17 8.22
N ILE A 49 17.48 -13.82 9.07
CA ILE A 49 17.46 -14.25 10.47
C ILE A 49 17.22 -15.76 10.55
N ALA A 50 16.28 -16.29 9.77
CA ALA A 50 15.99 -17.72 9.72
C ALA A 50 17.23 -18.55 9.33
N ASP A 51 17.91 -18.15 8.26
CA ASP A 51 19.14 -18.80 7.78
C ASP A 51 20.23 -18.76 8.84
N ALA A 52 20.39 -17.63 9.54
CA ALA A 52 21.38 -17.51 10.60
C ALA A 52 21.06 -18.38 11.82
N VAL A 53 19.78 -18.47 12.21
CA VAL A 53 19.30 -19.40 13.26
C VAL A 53 19.61 -20.85 12.85
N ILE A 54 19.26 -21.22 11.63
CA ILE A 54 19.45 -22.58 11.08
C ILE A 54 20.96 -22.92 11.02
N GLN A 55 21.80 -21.98 10.60
CA GLN A 55 23.25 -22.18 10.52
C GLN A 55 23.87 -22.37 11.91
N GLN A 56 23.43 -21.60 12.90
CA GLN A 56 23.92 -21.73 14.27
C GLN A 56 23.50 -23.06 14.90
N VAL A 57 22.25 -23.48 14.69
CA VAL A 57 21.79 -24.80 15.14
C VAL A 57 22.61 -25.91 14.47
N GLN A 58 22.83 -25.87 13.16
CA GLN A 58 23.66 -26.89 12.48
C GLN A 58 25.14 -26.87 12.90
N GLY A 59 25.69 -25.69 13.21
CA GLY A 59 27.06 -25.54 13.71
C GLY A 59 27.27 -26.13 15.10
N ASP A 60 26.27 -26.04 15.99
CA ASP A 60 26.29 -26.61 17.35
C ASP A 60 25.84 -28.09 17.40
N VAL A 61 25.21 -28.61 16.34
CA VAL A 61 24.67 -29.99 16.27
C VAL A 61 25.74 -31.09 16.23
N VAL A 62 27.05 -30.77 16.21
CA VAL A 62 28.07 -31.79 16.53
C VAL A 62 27.99 -32.22 18.02
N VAL A 63 27.30 -31.49 18.91
CA VAL A 63 27.34 -31.77 20.36
C VAL A 63 26.00 -32.17 21.02
N ILE A 64 24.82 -31.95 20.43
CA ILE A 64 23.55 -32.23 21.15
C ILE A 64 22.68 -33.25 20.41
N ARG A 65 23.08 -34.52 20.48
CA ARG A 65 22.13 -35.65 20.49
C ARG A 65 21.77 -35.94 21.94
N THR A 66 20.82 -35.19 22.50
CA THR A 66 20.20 -35.57 23.77
C THR A 66 18.70 -35.52 23.63
N SER A 67 18.08 -36.66 23.88
CA SER A 67 16.65 -36.89 23.92
C SER A 67 15.96 -35.94 24.90
N ALA A 68 15.25 -34.93 24.39
CA ALA A 68 14.02 -34.38 24.94
C ALA A 68 13.48 -33.31 23.98
N ASP A 69 12.16 -33.18 23.98
CA ASP A 69 11.24 -32.44 23.11
C ASP A 69 11.44 -30.91 23.03
N THR A 70 12.65 -30.40 23.27
CA THR A 70 12.94 -28.97 23.33
C THR A 70 14.07 -28.62 22.38
N VAL A 71 13.72 -28.10 21.20
CA VAL A 71 14.69 -27.49 20.29
C VAL A 71 15.31 -26.29 21.01
N PHE A 72 16.58 -26.40 21.39
CA PHE A 72 17.32 -25.31 22.02
C PHE A 72 17.69 -24.29 20.95
N PHE A 73 16.99 -23.16 20.93
CA PHE A 73 17.31 -22.07 20.03
C PHE A 73 18.46 -21.24 20.62
N PRO A 74 19.60 -21.10 19.92
CA PRO A 74 20.74 -20.35 20.43
C PRO A 74 20.37 -18.88 20.67
N GLN A 75 21.13 -18.21 21.53
CA GLN A 75 20.94 -16.78 21.79
C GLN A 75 21.38 -15.97 20.57
N VAL A 76 20.48 -15.86 19.59
CA VAL A 76 20.72 -15.05 18.41
C VAL A 76 20.75 -13.58 18.85
N GLU A 77 21.93 -12.95 18.84
CA GLU A 77 22.13 -11.50 19.04
C GLU A 77 21.70 -10.69 17.82
N LEU A 78 21.26 -11.35 16.73
CA LEU A 78 20.81 -10.72 15.47
C LEU A 78 19.47 -9.97 15.59
N PHE A 79 18.84 -10.03 16.77
CA PHE A 79 17.62 -9.27 17.10
C PHE A 79 17.89 -7.80 17.47
N ALA A 80 19.14 -7.33 17.37
CA ALA A 80 19.54 -5.93 17.55
C ALA A 80 19.23 -5.03 16.32
N SER A 81 18.52 -5.56 15.31
CA SER A 81 18.10 -4.79 14.14
C SER A 81 17.12 -3.67 14.51
N SER A 82 16.97 -2.64 13.67
CA SER A 82 15.98 -1.56 13.85
C SER A 82 14.50 -2.01 13.73
N PHE A 83 14.26 -3.30 13.47
CA PHE A 83 12.93 -3.88 13.23
C PHE A 83 12.58 -4.86 14.34
N GLY A 84 11.31 -4.88 14.75
CA GLY A 84 10.82 -5.83 15.74
C GLY A 84 10.81 -7.23 15.17
N ALA A 85 11.24 -8.21 15.96
CA ALA A 85 11.33 -9.58 15.53
C ALA A 85 10.96 -10.52 16.68
N GLN A 86 10.29 -11.62 16.36
CA GLN A 86 10.01 -12.67 17.34
C GLN A 86 10.11 -14.06 16.71
N LEU A 87 10.51 -15.02 17.52
CA LEU A 87 10.55 -16.43 17.20
C LEU A 87 9.33 -17.08 17.85
N ILE A 88 8.56 -17.82 17.07
CA ILE A 88 7.42 -18.60 17.54
C ILE A 88 7.66 -20.10 17.34
N ASP A 89 7.14 -20.92 18.25
CA ASP A 89 7.15 -22.37 18.12
C ASP A 89 6.03 -22.87 17.18
N ILE A 90 5.95 -24.20 17.01
CA ILE A 90 4.90 -24.86 16.21
C ILE A 90 3.49 -24.76 16.81
N ASN A 91 3.35 -24.30 18.05
CA ASN A 91 2.08 -24.03 18.71
C ASN A 91 1.67 -22.55 18.55
N GLY A 92 2.53 -21.73 17.93
CA GLY A 92 2.34 -20.28 17.81
C GLY A 92 2.58 -19.53 19.12
N GLU A 93 3.34 -20.12 20.06
CA GLU A 93 3.79 -19.46 21.28
C GLU A 93 5.14 -18.76 21.06
N VAL A 94 5.30 -17.59 21.67
CA VAL A 94 6.50 -16.77 21.49
C VAL A 94 7.63 -17.36 22.34
N VAL A 95 8.66 -17.88 21.67
CA VAL A 95 9.87 -18.43 22.30
C VAL A 95 10.86 -17.31 22.63
N LYS A 96 11.03 -16.37 21.70
CA LYS A 96 11.97 -15.24 21.87
C LYS A 96 11.45 -14.01 21.16
N ARG A 97 11.77 -12.84 21.70
CA ARG A 97 11.38 -11.54 21.16
C ARG A 97 12.57 -10.59 21.21
N SER A 98 12.68 -9.71 20.22
CA SER A 98 13.67 -8.64 20.17
C SER A 98 13.31 -7.51 21.14
N GLU A 99 14.32 -6.89 21.75
CA GLU A 99 14.10 -5.83 22.75
C GLU A 99 13.38 -4.60 22.17
N ASN A 100 13.66 -4.28 20.90
CA ASN A 100 13.06 -3.14 20.20
C ASN A 100 11.57 -3.32 19.85
N LEU A 101 11.04 -4.55 19.87
CA LEU A 101 9.61 -4.79 19.69
C LEU A 101 8.83 -4.37 20.94
N GLY A 102 9.49 -4.38 22.10
CA GLY A 102 8.88 -4.08 23.39
C GLY A 102 7.65 -4.95 23.68
N ASP A 103 6.68 -4.35 24.37
CA ASP A 103 5.45 -5.02 24.82
C ASP A 103 4.30 -4.91 23.81
N ILE A 104 4.59 -4.61 22.53
CA ILE A 104 3.55 -4.50 21.50
C ILE A 104 2.83 -5.86 21.38
N PRO A 105 1.50 -5.91 21.62
CA PRO A 105 0.74 -7.14 21.47
C PRO A 105 0.54 -7.44 19.99
N ILE A 106 1.08 -8.56 19.53
CA ILE A 106 0.94 -9.00 18.15
C ILE A 106 -0.29 -9.92 18.07
N PRO A 107 -1.35 -9.56 17.33
CA PRO A 107 -2.54 -10.38 17.24
C PRO A 107 -2.22 -11.69 16.51
N LYS A 108 -2.62 -12.83 17.07
CA LYS A 108 -2.53 -14.11 16.35
C LYS A 108 -3.61 -14.12 15.26
N GLN A 109 -3.20 -14.28 14.00
CA GLN A 109 -4.13 -14.35 12.88
C GLN A 109 -4.47 -15.80 12.54
N ASP A 110 -5.76 -16.06 12.34
CA ASP A 110 -6.26 -17.37 11.91
C ASP A 110 -5.65 -17.74 10.54
N GLY A 111 -5.10 -18.95 10.44
CA GLY A 111 -4.49 -19.46 9.21
C GLY A 111 -2.97 -19.27 9.12
N THR A 112 -2.38 -18.31 9.83
CA THR A 112 -0.91 -18.10 9.82
C THR A 112 -0.15 -19.37 10.22
N LEU A 113 -0.60 -20.04 11.28
CA LEU A 113 0.04 -21.29 11.72
C LEU A 113 -0.11 -22.42 10.68
N GLN A 114 -1.23 -22.47 9.95
CA GLN A 114 -1.45 -23.50 8.94
C GLN A 114 -0.51 -23.32 7.74
N HIS A 115 -0.31 -22.07 7.28
CA HIS A 115 0.66 -21.76 6.24
C HIS A 115 2.09 -22.11 6.69
N ILE A 116 2.47 -21.72 7.92
CA ILE A 116 3.79 -22.03 8.49
C ILE A 116 4.05 -23.53 8.56
N LEU A 117 3.07 -24.32 9.07
CA LEU A 117 3.19 -25.77 9.18
C LEU A 117 3.25 -26.46 7.81
N ALA A 118 2.71 -25.84 6.75
CA ALA A 118 2.87 -26.29 5.37
C ALA A 118 4.24 -25.93 4.77
N GLY A 119 5.03 -25.11 5.46
CA GLY A 119 6.31 -24.60 4.97
C GLY A 119 6.18 -23.34 4.10
N ASP A 120 5.01 -22.70 4.09
CA ASP A 120 4.75 -21.47 3.34
C ASP A 120 4.97 -20.20 4.20
N ASP A 121 5.45 -19.14 3.54
CA ASP A 121 5.51 -17.79 4.13
C ASP A 121 4.09 -17.23 4.33
N ASP A 122 3.87 -16.43 5.36
CA ASP A 122 2.60 -15.73 5.58
C ASP A 122 2.83 -14.26 5.95
N HIS A 123 1.87 -13.40 5.61
CA HIS A 123 1.95 -11.99 5.96
C HIS A 123 0.58 -11.37 6.20
N TYR A 124 0.53 -10.41 7.12
CA TYR A 124 -0.68 -9.67 7.39
C TYR A 124 -0.42 -8.28 7.96
N TYR A 125 -1.45 -7.45 7.88
CA TYR A 125 -1.44 -6.10 8.40
C TYR A 125 -2.39 -5.99 9.58
N PHE A 126 -1.99 -5.26 10.61
CA PHE A 126 -2.87 -4.91 11.72
C PHE A 126 -2.63 -3.48 12.17
N ILE A 127 -3.61 -2.94 12.92
CA ILE A 127 -3.54 -1.62 13.54
C ILE A 127 -3.47 -1.84 15.05
N SER A 128 -2.49 -1.24 15.71
CA SER A 128 -2.35 -1.29 17.17
C SER A 128 -3.45 -0.48 17.85
N GLN A 129 -3.56 -0.62 19.17
CA GLN A 129 -4.51 0.19 19.95
C GLN A 129 -4.19 1.70 19.88
N ASP A 130 -2.92 2.05 19.66
CA ASP A 130 -2.45 3.43 19.52
C ASP A 130 -2.69 4.01 18.12
N GLY A 131 -3.22 3.20 17.19
CA GLY A 131 -3.53 3.62 15.82
C GLY A 131 -2.36 3.45 14.84
N ASP A 132 -1.25 2.85 15.27
CA ASP A 132 -0.11 2.56 14.40
C ASP A 132 -0.38 1.32 13.53
N ALA A 133 0.00 1.41 12.26
CA ALA A 133 -0.15 0.31 11.32
C ALA A 133 1.15 -0.50 11.24
N PHE A 134 1.03 -1.83 11.29
CA PHE A 134 2.15 -2.75 11.25
C PHE A 134 1.98 -3.80 10.15
N LEU A 135 3.09 -4.21 9.55
CA LEU A 135 3.21 -5.44 8.76
C LEU A 135 3.86 -6.50 9.63
N VAL A 136 3.23 -7.67 9.70
CA VAL A 136 3.83 -8.90 10.22
C VAL A 136 4.14 -9.80 9.04
N TYR A 137 5.40 -10.17 8.87
CA TYR A 137 5.84 -11.14 7.88
C TYR A 137 6.45 -12.33 8.58
N THR A 138 5.97 -13.54 8.26
CA THR A 138 6.36 -14.78 8.93
C THR A 138 7.01 -15.74 7.94
N VAL A 139 8.18 -16.26 8.30
CA VAL A 139 8.92 -17.27 7.54
C VAL A 139 9.10 -18.53 8.41
N PRO A 140 8.73 -19.72 7.92
CA PRO A 140 8.91 -20.97 8.65
C PRO A 140 10.39 -21.31 8.79
N LEU A 141 10.77 -21.85 9.96
CA LEU A 141 12.07 -22.44 10.20
C LEU A 141 12.00 -23.93 9.88
N VAL A 142 12.64 -24.33 8.78
CA VAL A 142 12.67 -25.72 8.34
C VAL A 142 14.06 -26.30 8.55
N ILE A 143 14.16 -27.32 9.42
CA ILE A 143 15.41 -28.05 9.71
C ILE A 143 15.18 -29.51 9.37
N ASN A 144 16.05 -30.12 8.56
CA ASN A 144 15.91 -31.53 8.15
C ASN A 144 14.54 -31.89 7.52
N SER A 145 13.92 -30.95 6.80
CA SER A 145 12.56 -31.08 6.23
C SER A 145 11.41 -31.10 7.25
N GLU A 146 11.66 -30.66 8.48
CA GLU A 146 10.65 -30.51 9.52
C GLU A 146 10.55 -29.04 9.95
N VAL A 147 9.32 -28.54 10.06
CA VAL A 147 9.05 -27.18 10.56
C VAL A 147 9.20 -27.20 12.07
N VAL A 148 10.19 -26.48 12.59
CA VAL A 148 10.49 -26.41 14.04
C VAL A 148 9.99 -25.14 14.71
N GLY A 149 9.47 -24.19 13.92
CA GLY A 149 8.97 -22.90 14.37
C GLY A 149 8.91 -21.89 13.23
N ALA A 150 8.82 -20.60 13.54
CA ALA A 150 8.87 -19.54 12.53
C ALA A 150 9.46 -18.24 13.07
N ILE A 151 10.08 -17.46 12.18
CA ILE A 151 10.55 -16.11 12.44
C ILE A 151 9.51 -15.11 11.94
N GLN A 152 9.12 -14.18 12.82
CA GLN A 152 8.24 -13.08 12.48
C GLN A 152 9.02 -11.76 12.53
N ILE A 153 8.90 -10.98 11.46
CA ILE A 153 9.34 -9.58 11.39
C ILE A 153 8.11 -8.70 11.53
N ILE A 154 8.17 -7.76 12.48
CA ILE A 154 7.14 -6.77 12.78
C ILE A 154 7.73 -5.40 12.50
N GLN A 155 7.22 -4.75 11.46
CA GLN A 155 7.67 -3.42 11.07
C GLN A 155 6.51 -2.43 11.00
N SER A 156 6.75 -1.21 11.47
CA SER A 156 5.78 -0.12 11.31
C SER A 156 5.66 0.27 9.84
N VAL A 157 4.43 0.36 9.37
CA VAL A 157 4.06 0.88 8.04
C VAL A 157 3.28 2.20 8.15
N THR A 158 3.15 2.76 9.36
CA THR A 158 2.44 4.03 9.63
C THR A 158 2.92 5.16 8.72
N THR A 159 4.24 5.29 8.51
CA THR A 159 4.80 6.31 7.62
C THR A 159 4.32 6.15 6.18
N ALA A 160 4.29 4.92 5.66
CA ALA A 160 3.81 4.64 4.30
C ALA A 160 2.31 4.90 4.16
N VAL A 161 1.51 4.48 5.15
CA VAL A 161 0.06 4.74 5.20
C VAL A 161 -0.22 6.25 5.26
N THR A 162 0.54 6.98 6.07
CA THR A 162 0.41 8.43 6.20
C THR A 162 0.78 9.13 4.90
N ALA A 163 1.87 8.71 4.24
CA ALA A 163 2.27 9.24 2.94
C ALA A 163 1.19 9.00 1.87
N LEU A 164 0.63 7.79 1.78
CA LEU A 164 -0.48 7.47 0.87
C LEU A 164 -1.71 8.34 1.15
N THR A 165 -2.03 8.57 2.41
CA THR A 165 -3.14 9.44 2.82
C THR A 165 -2.91 10.89 2.38
N GLN A 166 -1.68 11.40 2.53
CA GLN A 166 -1.33 12.74 2.04
C GLN A 166 -1.41 12.85 0.52
N VAL A 167 -0.86 11.87 -0.21
CA VAL A 167 -0.94 11.83 -1.68
C VAL A 167 -2.40 11.80 -2.13
N ASN A 168 -3.25 10.96 -1.53
CA ASN A 168 -4.68 10.91 -1.83
C ASN A 168 -5.32 12.31 -1.65
N ARG A 169 -5.07 12.97 -0.51
CA ARG A 169 -5.57 14.32 -0.26
C ARG A 169 -5.12 15.33 -1.33
N TYR A 170 -3.85 15.27 -1.74
CA TYR A 170 -3.33 16.14 -2.81
C TYR A 170 -3.95 15.83 -4.17
N LEU A 171 -4.17 14.57 -4.51
CA LEU A 171 -4.85 14.17 -5.74
C LEU A 171 -6.30 14.66 -5.78
N ILE A 172 -7.04 14.55 -4.67
CA ILE A 172 -8.42 15.07 -4.57
C ILE A 172 -8.44 16.59 -4.72
N LEU A 173 -7.62 17.31 -3.95
CA LEU A 173 -7.56 18.77 -4.00
C LEU A 173 -7.11 19.27 -5.38
N GLY A 174 -6.07 18.65 -5.95
CA GLY A 174 -5.57 18.97 -7.28
C GLY A 174 -6.63 18.75 -8.35
N THR A 175 -7.32 17.60 -8.32
CA THR A 175 -8.41 17.30 -9.25
C THR A 175 -9.55 18.32 -9.13
N ALA A 176 -9.97 18.66 -7.92
CA ALA A 176 -11.03 19.64 -7.69
C ALA A 176 -10.66 21.02 -8.23
N ILE A 177 -9.44 21.50 -7.92
CA ILE A 177 -8.93 22.79 -8.41
C ILE A 177 -8.84 22.79 -9.94
N SER A 178 -8.32 21.72 -10.54
CA SER A 178 -8.22 21.59 -12.00
C SER A 178 -9.59 21.62 -12.69
N ILE A 179 -10.61 20.97 -12.13
CA ILE A 179 -11.98 21.00 -12.67
C ILE A 179 -12.56 22.42 -12.60
N ILE A 180 -12.39 23.12 -11.48
CA ILE A 180 -12.86 24.51 -11.30
C ILE A 180 -12.18 25.42 -12.33
N LEU A 181 -10.85 25.34 -12.46
CA LEU A 181 -10.10 26.13 -13.43
C LEU A 181 -10.52 25.82 -14.87
N ALA A 182 -10.71 24.55 -15.19
CA ALA A 182 -11.17 24.14 -16.52
C ALA A 182 -12.58 24.64 -16.84
N ALA A 183 -13.49 24.68 -15.86
CA ALA A 183 -14.81 25.26 -16.04
C ALA A 183 -14.73 26.77 -16.33
N ILE A 184 -13.89 27.51 -15.59
CA ILE A 184 -13.67 28.95 -15.77
C ILE A 184 -13.06 29.23 -17.15
N VAL A 185 -11.95 28.56 -17.49
CA VAL A 185 -11.23 28.72 -18.76
C VAL A 185 -12.12 28.30 -19.93
N GLY A 186 -12.79 27.15 -19.82
CA GLY A 186 -13.72 26.65 -20.84
C GLY A 186 -14.86 27.63 -21.10
N ALA A 187 -15.47 28.20 -20.07
CA ALA A 187 -16.51 29.22 -20.21
C ALA A 187 -15.99 30.50 -20.88
N PHE A 188 -14.79 30.95 -20.53
CA PHE A 188 -14.15 32.12 -21.15
C PHE A 188 -13.86 31.89 -22.64
N LEU A 189 -13.26 30.75 -23.00
CA LEU A 189 -12.98 30.39 -24.40
C LEU A 189 -14.26 30.23 -25.22
N ALA A 190 -15.28 29.55 -24.69
CA ALA A 190 -16.56 29.37 -25.39
C ALA A 190 -17.26 30.71 -25.67
N ARG A 191 -17.17 31.67 -24.74
CA ARG A 191 -17.69 33.03 -24.97
C ARG A 191 -16.97 33.72 -26.12
N ARG A 192 -15.63 33.65 -26.16
CA ARG A 192 -14.81 34.33 -27.17
C ARG A 192 -14.91 33.68 -28.56
N ALA A 193 -14.94 32.36 -28.64
CA ALA A 193 -14.98 31.62 -29.90
C ALA A 193 -16.34 31.72 -30.60
N LEU A 194 -17.45 31.82 -29.87
CA LEU A 194 -18.79 31.89 -30.45
C LEU A 194 -19.30 33.32 -30.68
N ALA A 195 -18.61 34.36 -30.18
CA ALA A 195 -19.02 35.76 -30.38
C ALA A 195 -19.22 36.14 -31.88
N PRO A 196 -18.40 35.68 -32.85
CA PRO A 196 -18.61 35.98 -34.26
C PRO A 196 -19.77 35.21 -34.92
N ILE A 197 -20.23 34.10 -34.33
CA ILE A 197 -21.36 33.33 -34.87
C ILE A 197 -22.67 34.04 -34.56
N ASP A 198 -22.75 34.70 -33.41
CA ASP A 198 -23.91 35.50 -33.02
C ASP A 198 -24.15 36.62 -34.05
N THR A 199 -23.10 37.29 -34.52
CA THR A 199 -23.21 38.38 -35.50
C THR A 199 -23.62 37.90 -36.90
N ILE A 200 -23.14 36.73 -37.35
CA ILE A 200 -23.58 36.14 -38.63
C ILE A 200 -25.06 35.74 -38.56
N THR A 201 -25.48 35.15 -37.44
CA THR A 201 -26.88 34.74 -37.22
C THR A 201 -27.82 35.95 -37.20
N GLU A 202 -27.41 37.02 -36.52
CA GLU A 202 -28.16 38.28 -36.48
C GLU A 202 -28.27 38.91 -37.87
N THR A 203 -27.16 39.00 -38.61
CA THR A 203 -27.12 39.56 -39.98
C THR A 203 -28.02 38.78 -40.94
N ALA A 204 -27.97 37.45 -40.90
CA ALA A 204 -28.84 36.59 -41.72
C ALA A 204 -30.33 36.77 -41.37
N SER A 205 -30.66 36.97 -40.08
CA SER A 205 -32.03 37.23 -39.63
C SER A 205 -32.56 38.56 -40.14
N THR A 206 -31.71 39.59 -40.21
CA THR A 206 -32.07 40.92 -40.73
C THR A 206 -32.30 40.85 -42.23
N ILE A 207 -31.46 40.14 -43.00
CA ILE A 207 -31.66 39.96 -44.45
C ILE A 207 -33.00 39.26 -44.75
N THR A 208 -33.36 38.25 -43.96
CA THR A 208 -34.63 37.53 -44.12
C THR A 208 -35.82 38.45 -43.83
N ARG A 209 -35.75 39.25 -42.76
CA ARG A 209 -36.82 40.17 -42.36
C ARG A 209 -37.04 41.30 -43.37
N THR A 210 -35.98 41.79 -44.01
CA THR A 210 -36.08 42.85 -45.03
C THR A 210 -36.56 42.32 -46.39
N ARG A 211 -36.51 41.00 -46.63
CA ARG A 211 -36.96 40.38 -47.89
C ARG A 211 -38.45 40.02 -47.89
N ASP A 212 -39.09 40.03 -46.73
CA ASP A 212 -40.53 39.80 -46.53
C ASP A 212 -41.37 41.10 -46.41
N LEU A 213 -40.74 42.28 -46.60
CA LEU A 213 -41.38 43.58 -46.73
C LEU A 213 -41.33 44.06 -48.19
#